data_AF-A0A238YRA9-F1
#
_entry.id   AF-A0A238YRA9-F1
#
_cell.length_a   1.000
_cell.length_b   1.000
_cell.length_c   1.000
_cell.angle_alpha   90.00
_cell.angle_beta   90.00
_cell.angle_gamma   90.00
#
_symmetry.space_group_name_H-M   'P 1'
#
loop_
_entity.id
_entity.type
_entity.pdbx_description
1 polymer ?
#
loop_
_entity_poly.entity_id
_entity_poly.type
_entity_poly.pdbx_seq_one_letter_code
_entity_poly.pdbx_strand_id
1 'polypeptide(L)'
;MAQGMNNSAACREVGINRRTGTRWRYGRTINSADGEPRIYPPIAAPKRAVSTRYLFEDERITIADERRAGSSIRAIAALLDRAPSTISREINCNNENTSGLLRQDFPKSSDLSVHTAEDLAAVAAELNNRPHKILGWDTPA
;
A
#
# COMPACT_ATOMS: atom_id res chain seq x y z
N MET A 1 13.27 1.11 12.07
CA MET A 1 13.92 -0.20 11.91
C MET A 1 14.17 -0.39 10.43
N ALA A 2 15.41 -0.22 9.98
CA ALA A 2 15.75 -0.31 8.56
C ALA A 2 15.77 -1.76 8.04
N GLN A 3 15.79 -2.76 8.95
CA GLN A 3 15.97 -4.19 8.63
C GLN A 3 14.71 -5.06 8.89
N GLY A 4 13.52 -4.48 8.95
CA GLY A 4 12.26 -5.25 9.14
C GLY A 4 12.04 -5.86 10.53
N MET A 5 13.02 -5.80 11.43
CA MET A 5 12.90 -6.32 12.79
C MET A 5 11.85 -5.57 13.63
N ASN A 6 11.09 -6.30 14.46
CA ASN A 6 10.15 -5.70 15.41
C ASN A 6 10.91 -5.00 16.56
N ASN A 7 10.28 -4.01 17.20
CA ASN A 7 10.93 -3.21 18.25
C ASN A 7 11.44 -4.04 19.44
N SER A 8 10.77 -5.13 19.81
CA SER A 8 11.20 -6.01 20.90
C SER A 8 12.43 -6.84 20.52
N ALA A 9 12.50 -7.33 19.28
CA ALA A 9 13.67 -8.02 18.75
C ALA A 9 14.87 -7.08 18.68
N ALA A 10 14.66 -5.86 18.20
CA ALA A 10 15.66 -4.80 18.19
C ALA A 10 16.20 -4.48 19.58
N CYS A 11 15.30 -4.37 20.57
CA CYS A 11 15.69 -4.08 21.94
C CYS A 11 16.50 -5.23 22.56
N ARG A 12 16.17 -6.48 22.22
CA ARG A 12 16.92 -7.66 22.69
C ARG A 12 18.33 -7.70 22.09
N GLU A 13 18.45 -7.41 20.80
CA GLU A 13 19.72 -7.38 20.07
C GLU A 13 20.68 -6.33 20.64
N VAL A 14 20.16 -5.13 20.93
CA VAL A 14 20.94 -3.99 21.45
C VAL A 14 21.08 -4.02 22.99
N GLY A 15 20.43 -4.97 23.66
CA GLY A 15 20.47 -5.11 25.13
C GLY A 15 19.75 -4.01 25.90
N ILE A 16 18.73 -3.38 25.32
CA ILE A 16 17.95 -2.30 25.95
C ILE A 16 16.54 -2.76 26.36
N ASN A 17 15.95 -2.07 27.34
CA ASN A 17 14.56 -2.33 27.74
C ASN A 17 13.57 -1.96 26.62
N ARG A 18 12.55 -2.80 26.38
CA ARG A 18 11.50 -2.56 25.39
C ARG A 18 10.85 -1.16 25.52
N ARG A 19 10.54 -0.69 26.73
CA ARG A 19 9.99 0.65 26.96
C ARG A 19 10.95 1.75 26.53
N THR A 20 12.26 1.57 26.76
CA THR A 20 13.29 2.50 26.31
C THR A 20 13.32 2.55 24.79
N GLY A 21 13.29 1.40 24.11
CA GLY A 21 13.20 1.36 22.65
C GLY A 21 11.92 2.01 22.10
N THR A 22 10.76 1.83 22.76
CA THR A 22 9.52 2.51 22.37
C THR A 22 9.62 4.03 22.53
N ARG A 23 10.25 4.52 23.61
CA ARG A 23 10.49 5.96 23.82
C ARG A 23 11.43 6.54 22.76
N TRP A 24 12.46 5.80 22.38
CA TRP A 24 13.37 6.23 21.31
C TRP A 24 12.67 6.23 19.95
N ARG A 25 11.79 5.26 19.71
CA ARG A 25 11.08 5.12 18.44
C ARG A 25 10.06 6.23 18.20
N TYR A 26 9.26 6.56 19.21
CA TYR A 26 8.14 7.49 19.08
C TYR A 26 8.37 8.85 19.75
N GLY A 27 9.52 9.02 20.40
CA GLY A 27 9.81 10.18 21.22
C GLY A 27 9.12 10.13 22.58
N ARG A 28 9.44 11.11 23.43
CA ARG A 28 8.81 11.30 24.74
C ARG A 28 8.96 12.75 25.18
N THR A 29 7.89 13.31 25.71
CA THR A 29 7.94 14.56 26.49
C THR A 29 8.00 14.22 27.98
N ILE A 30 8.96 14.79 28.69
CA ILE A 30 9.00 14.72 30.16
C ILE A 30 8.91 16.14 30.72
N ASN A 31 8.07 16.33 31.72
CA ASN A 31 8.07 17.58 32.48
C ASN A 31 9.32 17.57 33.37
N SER A 32 10.23 18.52 33.18
CA SER A 32 11.38 18.64 34.06
C SER A 32 11.01 19.38 35.35
N ALA A 33 11.78 19.14 36.41
CA ALA A 33 11.58 19.81 37.70
C ALA A 33 11.67 21.35 37.56
N ASP A 34 12.38 21.82 36.54
CA ASP A 34 12.57 23.23 36.19
C ASP A 34 11.35 23.86 35.49
N GLY A 35 10.23 23.14 35.36
CA GLY A 35 9.00 23.61 34.69
C GLY A 35 9.02 23.49 33.16
N GLU A 36 10.21 23.39 32.56
CA GLU A 36 10.35 23.26 31.10
C GLU A 36 10.22 21.79 30.63
N PRO A 37 9.42 21.51 29.59
CA PRO A 37 9.31 20.17 29.03
C PRO A 37 10.57 19.78 28.25
N ARG A 38 11.22 18.68 28.64
CA ARG A 38 12.30 18.08 27.82
C ARG A 38 11.68 17.13 26.79
N ILE A 39 11.89 17.46 25.52
CA ILE A 39 11.36 16.71 24.36
C ILE A 39 12.48 15.83 23.80
N TYR A 40 12.29 14.52 23.85
CA TYR A 40 13.11 13.55 23.12
C TYR A 40 12.44 13.28 21.76
N PRO A 41 13.02 13.72 20.64
CA PRO A 41 12.44 13.48 19.32
C PRO A 41 12.50 11.98 18.95
N PRO A 42 11.51 11.47 18.19
CA PRO A 42 11.57 10.11 17.66
C PRO A 42 12.77 9.91 16.74
N ILE A 43 13.48 8.80 16.91
CA ILE A 43 14.55 8.35 15.99
C ILE A 43 13.95 7.72 14.72
N ALA A 44 12.67 7.32 14.75
CA ALA A 44 11.99 6.88 13.54
C ALA A 44 11.93 8.06 12.56
N ALA A 45 12.60 7.90 11.40
CA ALA A 45 12.49 8.88 10.32
C ALA A 45 11.00 9.14 10.03
N PRO A 46 10.57 10.40 9.91
CA PRO A 46 9.21 10.69 9.46
C PRO A 46 9.00 9.94 8.14
N LYS A 47 7.78 9.44 7.91
CA LYS A 47 7.42 8.92 6.57
C LYS A 47 7.77 10.02 5.58
N ARG A 48 8.65 9.73 4.61
CA ARG A 48 9.05 10.72 3.60
C ARG A 48 7.77 11.26 2.98
N ALA A 49 7.61 12.57 2.98
CA ALA A 49 6.53 13.22 2.25
C ALA A 49 6.67 12.81 0.79
N VAL A 50 5.75 11.98 0.32
CA VAL A 50 5.69 11.63 -1.09
C VAL A 50 5.40 12.93 -1.84
N SER A 51 6.15 13.21 -2.90
CA SER A 51 5.90 14.40 -3.73
C SER A 51 4.43 14.46 -4.11
N THR A 52 3.85 15.66 -4.14
CA THR A 52 2.49 15.92 -4.64
C THR A 52 2.22 15.34 -6.03
N ARG A 53 3.28 14.98 -6.77
CA ARG A 53 3.23 14.24 -8.04
C ARG A 53 2.62 12.84 -7.94
N TYR A 54 2.80 12.15 -6.82
CA TYR A 54 2.33 10.78 -6.63
C TYR A 54 1.14 10.76 -5.65
N LEU A 55 0.25 9.79 -5.86
CA LEU A 55 -0.84 9.53 -4.92
C LEU A 55 -0.29 8.86 -3.67
N PHE A 56 -0.75 9.29 -2.51
CA PHE A 56 -0.50 8.62 -1.24
C PHE A 56 -1.38 7.36 -1.12
N GLU A 57 -1.00 6.45 -0.22
CA GLU A 57 -1.70 5.16 -0.04
C GLU A 57 -3.18 5.35 0.38
N ASP A 58 -3.46 6.34 1.23
CA ASP A 58 -4.81 6.74 1.63
C ASP A 58 -5.64 7.29 0.47
N GLU A 59 -5.03 8.09 -0.42
CA GLU A 59 -5.67 8.56 -1.65
C GLU A 59 -6.02 7.36 -2.55
N ARG A 60 -5.11 6.38 -2.67
CA ARG A 60 -5.35 5.16 -3.48
C ARG A 60 -6.48 4.30 -2.91
N ILE A 61 -6.55 4.15 -1.59
CA ILE A 61 -7.65 3.45 -0.91
C ILE A 61 -8.98 4.17 -1.18
N THR A 62 -8.99 5.51 -1.02
CA THR A 62 -10.19 6.32 -1.27
C THR A 62 -10.68 6.19 -2.71
N ILE A 63 -9.76 6.18 -3.69
CA ILE A 63 -10.11 5.95 -5.10
C ILE A 63 -10.78 4.57 -5.28
N ALA A 64 -10.26 3.53 -4.63
CA ALA A 64 -10.80 2.18 -4.74
C ALA A 64 -12.21 2.07 -4.14
N ASP A 65 -12.43 2.65 -2.96
CA ASP A 65 -13.72 2.62 -2.27
C ASP A 65 -14.78 3.42 -3.02
N GLU A 66 -14.43 4.63 -3.48
CA GLU A 66 -15.33 5.46 -4.29
C GLU A 66 -15.65 4.82 -5.64
N ARG A 67 -14.70 4.09 -6.24
CA ARG A 67 -14.99 3.33 -7.45
C ARG A 67 -15.96 2.18 -7.21
N ARG A 68 -15.86 1.48 -6.07
CA ARG A 68 -16.83 0.46 -5.68
C ARG A 68 -18.21 1.07 -5.40
N ALA A 69 -18.25 2.27 -4.84
CA ALA A 69 -19.48 3.03 -4.61
C ALA A 69 -20.11 3.59 -5.90
N GLY A 70 -19.44 3.50 -7.05
CA GLY A 70 -19.95 3.95 -8.34
C GLY A 70 -19.68 5.42 -8.66
N SER A 71 -18.84 6.10 -7.86
CA SER A 71 -18.48 7.50 -8.10
C SER A 71 -17.75 7.70 -9.44
N SER A 72 -18.02 8.83 -10.08
CA SER A 72 -17.34 9.21 -11.32
C SER A 72 -15.90 9.64 -11.07
N ILE A 73 -15.00 9.45 -12.05
CA ILE A 73 -13.60 9.88 -11.95
C ILE A 73 -13.49 11.37 -11.56
N ARG A 74 -14.39 12.20 -12.07
CA ARG A 74 -14.41 13.65 -11.78
C ARG A 74 -14.85 13.95 -10.34
N ALA A 75 -15.78 13.16 -9.79
CA ALA A 75 -16.19 13.30 -8.39
C ALA A 75 -15.05 12.92 -7.44
N ILE A 76 -14.35 11.81 -7.71
CA ILE A 76 -13.18 11.37 -6.94
C ILE A 76 -12.06 12.40 -7.01
N ALA A 77 -11.82 12.97 -8.19
CA ALA A 77 -10.83 14.01 -8.40
C ALA A 77 -11.14 15.27 -7.58
N ALA A 78 -12.41 15.70 -7.53
CA ALA A 78 -12.82 16.82 -6.71
C ALA A 78 -12.71 16.53 -5.20
N LEU A 79 -13.02 15.30 -4.77
CA LEU A 79 -12.89 14.87 -3.37
C LEU A 79 -11.44 14.93 -2.87
N LEU A 80 -10.48 14.51 -3.71
CA LEU A 80 -9.07 14.43 -3.35
C LEU A 80 -8.27 15.69 -3.73
N ASP A 81 -8.92 16.71 -4.28
CA ASP A 81 -8.28 17.91 -4.85
C ASP A 81 -7.18 17.57 -5.88
N ARG A 82 -7.45 16.57 -6.73
CA ARG A 82 -6.51 16.08 -7.76
C ARG A 82 -7.05 16.28 -9.17
N ALA A 83 -6.14 16.30 -10.13
CA ALA A 83 -6.52 16.29 -11.53
C ALA A 83 -7.23 14.95 -11.90
N PRO A 84 -8.33 14.98 -12.67
CA PRO A 84 -9.02 13.75 -13.12
C PRO A 84 -8.11 12.80 -13.90
N SER A 85 -7.09 13.32 -14.58
CA SER A 85 -6.08 12.53 -15.30
C SER A 85 -5.20 11.71 -14.36
N THR A 86 -4.92 12.18 -13.14
CA THR A 86 -4.17 11.43 -12.12
C THR A 86 -4.96 10.21 -11.67
N ILE A 87 -6.25 10.40 -11.37
CA ILE A 87 -7.15 9.32 -10.95
C ILE A 87 -7.35 8.30 -12.08
N SER A 88 -7.55 8.77 -13.31
CA SER A 88 -7.69 7.91 -14.50
C SER A 88 -6.43 7.05 -14.72
N ARG A 89 -5.24 7.64 -14.62
CA ARG A 89 -3.97 6.91 -14.74
C ARG A 89 -3.81 5.86 -13.67
N GLU A 90 -4.13 6.17 -12.41
CA GLU A 90 -4.05 5.19 -11.32
C GLU A 90 -4.95 3.98 -11.58
N ILE A 91 -6.20 4.22 -11.99
CA ILE A 91 -7.17 3.16 -12.31
C ILE A 91 -6.67 2.30 -13.48
N ASN A 92 -6.19 2.94 -14.55
CA ASN A 92 -5.72 2.22 -15.73
C ASN A 92 -4.44 1.43 -15.44
N CYS A 93 -3.47 2.01 -14.73
CA CYS A 93 -2.25 1.30 -14.33
C CYS A 93 -2.57 0.09 -13.45
N ASN A 94 -3.52 0.19 -12.53
CA ASN A 94 -3.92 -0.95 -11.70
C ASN A 94 -4.56 -2.07 -12.55
N ASN A 95 -5.44 -1.71 -13.48
CA ASN A 95 -6.08 -2.66 -14.40
C ASN A 95 -5.09 -3.27 -15.41
N GLU A 96 -4.05 -2.53 -15.82
CA GLU A 96 -3.00 -3.02 -16.72
C GLU A 96 -2.12 -4.09 -16.07
N ASN A 97 -1.87 -3.98 -14.76
CA ASN A 97 -1.11 -5.00 -14.02
C ASN A 97 -1.84 -6.37 -14.03
N THR A 98 -3.17 -6.37 -13.89
CA THR A 98 -3.99 -7.60 -13.89
C THR A 98 -4.27 -8.09 -15.31
N SER A 99 -4.65 -7.16 -16.21
CA SER A 99 -4.99 -7.51 -17.60
C SER A 99 -3.76 -7.93 -18.42
N GLY A 100 -2.56 -7.45 -18.09
CA GLY A 100 -1.32 -7.91 -18.72
C GLY A 100 -1.00 -9.38 -18.43
N LEU A 101 -1.31 -9.86 -17.22
CA LEU A 101 -1.18 -11.26 -16.84
C LEU A 101 -2.27 -12.12 -17.50
N LEU A 102 -3.53 -11.67 -17.47
CA LEU A 102 -4.63 -12.34 -18.18
C LEU A 102 -4.37 -12.51 -19.68
N ARG A 103 -3.60 -11.60 -20.30
CA ARG A 103 -3.21 -11.70 -21.72
C ARG A 103 -2.19 -12.79 -22.03
N GLN A 104 -1.53 -13.36 -21.02
CA GLN A 104 -0.65 -14.53 -21.20
C GLN A 104 -1.49 -15.78 -21.49
N ASP A 105 -2.65 -15.89 -20.85
CA ASP A 105 -3.57 -17.03 -20.98
C ASP A 105 -4.63 -16.79 -22.07
N PHE A 106 -5.15 -15.56 -22.15
CA PHE A 106 -6.17 -15.14 -23.11
C PHE A 106 -5.68 -13.92 -23.92
N PRO A 107 -5.05 -14.15 -25.10
CA PRO A 107 -4.69 -13.10 -26.02
C PRO A 107 -5.84 -12.12 -26.27
N LYS A 108 -5.49 -10.88 -26.61
CA LYS A 108 -6.50 -9.84 -26.81
C LYS A 108 -7.48 -10.28 -27.92
N SER A 109 -8.77 -10.24 -27.61
CA SER A 109 -9.88 -10.68 -28.48
C SER A 109 -9.99 -12.20 -28.66
N SER A 110 -9.43 -13.03 -27.76
CA SER A 110 -9.74 -14.46 -27.73
C SER A 110 -11.23 -14.72 -27.51
N ASP A 111 -11.77 -15.69 -28.24
CA ASP A 111 -13.13 -16.15 -28.05
C ASP A 111 -13.23 -16.98 -26.76
N LEU A 112 -13.82 -16.38 -25.72
CA LEU A 112 -14.00 -17.01 -24.41
C LEU A 112 -15.03 -18.14 -24.44
N SER A 113 -15.88 -18.22 -25.48
CA SER A 113 -16.89 -19.27 -25.59
C SER A 113 -16.31 -20.65 -25.87
N VAL A 114 -15.06 -20.71 -26.32
CA VAL A 114 -14.31 -21.94 -26.57
C VAL A 114 -13.80 -22.57 -25.26
N HIS A 115 -13.70 -21.77 -24.18
CA HIS A 115 -13.22 -22.23 -22.88
C HIS A 115 -14.38 -22.65 -21.98
N THR A 116 -14.22 -23.76 -21.27
CA THR A 116 -15.23 -24.20 -20.30
C THR A 116 -15.17 -23.32 -19.04
N ALA A 117 -16.24 -23.33 -18.25
CA ALA A 117 -16.25 -22.63 -16.97
C ALA A 117 -15.15 -23.15 -16.02
N GLU A 118 -14.79 -24.43 -16.14
CA GLU A 118 -13.70 -25.06 -15.37
C GLU A 118 -12.32 -24.54 -15.82
N ASP A 119 -12.09 -24.39 -17.13
CA ASP A 119 -10.86 -23.81 -17.67
C ASP A 119 -10.67 -22.36 -17.21
N LEU A 120 -11.76 -21.57 -17.25
CA LEU A 120 -11.75 -20.18 -16.78
C LEU A 120 -11.50 -20.10 -15.27
N ALA A 121 -12.08 -21.02 -14.49
CA ALA A 121 -11.86 -21.10 -13.05
C ALA A 121 -10.43 -21.53 -12.71
N ALA A 122 -9.84 -22.45 -13.47
CA ALA A 122 -8.46 -22.88 -13.31
C ALA A 122 -7.47 -21.73 -13.55
N VAL A 123 -7.65 -20.98 -14.64
CA VAL A 123 -6.83 -19.79 -14.94
C VAL A 123 -7.01 -18.70 -13.88
N ALA A 124 -8.25 -18.46 -13.41
CA ALA A 124 -8.50 -17.51 -12.34
C ALA A 124 -7.82 -17.93 -11.02
N ALA A 125 -7.87 -19.23 -10.68
CA ALA A 125 -7.21 -19.77 -9.52
C ALA A 125 -5.67 -19.67 -9.64
N GLU A 126 -5.12 -19.94 -10.82
CA GLU A 126 -3.69 -19.76 -11.08
C GLU A 126 -3.27 -18.30 -10.86
N LEU A 127 -4.01 -17.34 -11.43
CA LEU A 127 -3.70 -15.92 -11.28
C LEU A 127 -3.83 -15.42 -9.84
N ASN A 128 -4.84 -15.88 -9.10
CA ASN A 128 -5.03 -15.51 -7.71
C ASN A 128 -3.95 -16.10 -6.78
N ASN A 129 -3.40 -17.27 -7.12
CA ASN A 129 -2.35 -17.93 -6.35
C ASN A 129 -0.94 -17.61 -6.86
N ARG A 130 -0.81 -16.76 -7.89
CA ARG A 130 0.49 -16.41 -8.45
C ARG A 130 1.21 -15.42 -7.53
N PRO A 131 2.44 -15.71 -7.08
CA PRO A 131 3.20 -14.78 -6.25
C PRO A 131 3.62 -13.56 -7.06
N HIS A 132 3.26 -12.36 -6.60
CA HIS A 132 3.52 -11.12 -7.32
C HIS A 132 4.67 -10.33 -6.69
N LYS A 133 5.66 -9.93 -7.50
CA LYS A 133 6.80 -9.12 -7.04
C LYS A 133 6.39 -7.80 -6.38
N ILE A 134 5.30 -7.18 -6.86
CA ILE A 134 4.75 -5.94 -6.29
C ILE A 134 4.23 -6.15 -4.85
N LEU A 135 3.75 -7.35 -4.53
CA LEU A 135 3.29 -7.76 -3.21
C LEU A 135 4.41 -8.38 -2.35
N GLY A 136 5.68 -8.24 -2.75
CA GLY A 136 6.78 -8.89 -2.03
C GLY A 136 6.81 -10.42 -2.21
N TRP A 137 6.23 -10.93 -3.31
CA TRP A 137 6.05 -12.35 -3.62
C TRP A 137 4.91 -13.04 -2.87
N ASP A 138 4.04 -12.29 -2.20
CA ASP A 138 2.77 -12.81 -1.70
C ASP A 138 1.71 -12.95 -2.82
N THR A 139 0.68 -13.74 -2.54
CA THR A 139 -0.48 -13.93 -3.40
C THR A 139 -1.49 -12.79 -3.22
N PRO A 140 -2.18 -12.37 -4.29
CA PRO A 140 -3.22 -11.34 -4.19
C PRO A 140 -4.50 -11.79 -3.45
N ALA A 141 -4.72 -13.11 -3.30
CA ALA A 141 -5.78 -13.71 -2.50
C ALA A 141 -5.28 -14.19 -1.14
#